data_AF-A0A3B9GF58-F1
#
_entry.id   AF-A0A3B9GF58-F1
#
_cell.length_a   1.000
_cell.length_b   1.000
_cell.length_c   1.000
_cell.angle_alpha   90.00
_cell.angle_beta   90.00
_cell.angle_gamma   90.00
#
_symmetry.space_group_name_H-M   'P 1'
#
loop_
_entity.id
_entity.type
_entity.pdbx_description
1 polymer ?
#
loop_
_entity_poly.entity_id
_entity_poly.type
_entity_poly.pdbx_seq_one_letter_code
_entity_poly.pdbx_strand_id
1 'polypeptide(L)'
;MGARGRSKAKSRSLAELLFRQPAALKKTPRFKELVALLNASAALQRARLEPRAYRLLAAPRLKPENLVHFYRTYSLPVHDFFPVFLELKWTERKATEARRAERADYIAARMQGLAPHALSMLEWLAAVEAQANPGMPLWKARFEPRSKKGANELAAQDREAWRSLFSAKLTLLRARYPSQALPPDGLILDCWELGCLPDPRTQRPPDAERLRKAWRSASKREHPDGGGDPARFRAIDQARKRLGL
;
A
#
# COMPACT_ATOMS: atom_id res chain seq x y z
N MET A 1 0.90 -23.37 -41.35
CA MET A 1 -0.16 -22.54 -40.75
C MET A 1 -0.99 -23.40 -39.81
N GLY A 2 -0.70 -23.38 -38.50
CA GLY A 2 -1.39 -24.21 -37.52
C GLY A 2 -2.70 -23.57 -37.09
N ALA A 3 -3.83 -24.23 -37.38
CA ALA A 3 -5.12 -23.90 -36.81
C ALA A 3 -5.05 -24.12 -35.29
N ARG A 4 -4.82 -23.04 -34.53
CA ARG A 4 -4.99 -23.06 -33.07
C ARG A 4 -6.47 -23.28 -32.79
N GLY A 5 -6.84 -24.53 -32.55
CA GLY A 5 -8.15 -24.89 -32.01
C GLY A 5 -8.40 -24.08 -30.75
N ARG A 6 -9.28 -23.08 -30.83
CA ARG A 6 -9.81 -22.39 -29.64
C ARG A 6 -10.53 -23.46 -28.83
N SER A 7 -9.94 -23.87 -27.71
CA SER A 7 -10.63 -24.73 -26.76
C SER A 7 -11.97 -24.05 -26.40
N LYS A 8 -13.07 -24.76 -26.66
CA LYS A 8 -14.42 -24.24 -26.45
C LYS A 8 -14.54 -23.95 -24.95
N ALA A 9 -14.58 -22.66 -24.58
CA ALA A 9 -14.56 -22.26 -23.19
C ALA A 9 -15.80 -22.85 -22.48
N LYS A 10 -15.56 -23.72 -21.49
CA LYS A 10 -16.62 -24.48 -20.80
C LYS A 10 -17.62 -23.52 -20.15
N SER A 11 -18.91 -23.69 -20.45
CA SER A 11 -19.99 -23.03 -19.72
C SER A 11 -20.06 -23.55 -18.29
N ARG A 12 -20.49 -22.68 -17.37
CA ARG A 12 -20.55 -22.98 -15.93
C ARG A 12 -21.98 -22.91 -15.42
N SER A 13 -22.31 -23.67 -14.38
CA SER A 13 -23.65 -23.63 -13.79
C SER A 13 -23.82 -22.47 -12.80
N LEU A 14 -25.07 -22.10 -12.50
CA LEU A 14 -25.37 -21.16 -11.41
C LEU A 14 -24.99 -21.73 -10.05
N ALA A 15 -25.09 -23.05 -9.86
CA ALA A 15 -24.60 -23.72 -8.66
C ALA A 15 -23.09 -23.51 -8.48
N GLU A 16 -22.28 -23.68 -9.55
CA GLU A 16 -20.84 -23.43 -9.49
C GLU A 16 -20.52 -21.97 -9.17
N LEU A 17 -21.30 -21.02 -9.70
CA LEU A 17 -21.19 -19.60 -9.36
C LEU A 17 -21.47 -19.34 -7.87
N LEU A 18 -22.56 -19.91 -7.35
CA LEU A 18 -22.99 -19.73 -5.96
C LEU A 18 -22.01 -20.40 -4.97
N PHE A 19 -21.62 -21.64 -5.22
CA PHE A 19 -20.74 -22.36 -4.29
C PHE A 19 -19.27 -21.96 -4.36
N ARG A 20 -18.85 -21.18 -5.36
CA ARG A 20 -17.52 -20.54 -5.37
C ARG A 20 -17.42 -19.24 -4.57
N GLN A 21 -18.50 -18.77 -3.96
CA GLN A 21 -18.43 -17.58 -3.12
C GLN A 21 -17.53 -17.78 -1.88
N PRO A 22 -16.91 -16.72 -1.33
CA PRO A 22 -16.11 -16.81 -0.12
C PRO A 22 -16.88 -17.38 1.07
N ALA A 23 -16.17 -18.05 1.99
CA ALA A 23 -16.77 -18.69 3.16
C ALA A 23 -17.57 -17.71 4.04
N ALA A 24 -17.15 -16.45 4.12
CA ALA A 24 -17.88 -15.41 4.86
C ALA A 24 -19.28 -15.17 4.28
N LEU A 25 -19.43 -15.13 2.95
CA LEU A 25 -20.72 -14.98 2.30
C LEU A 25 -21.62 -16.20 2.51
N LYS A 26 -21.05 -17.40 2.44
CA LYS A 26 -21.81 -18.65 2.63
C LYS A 26 -22.52 -18.77 3.97
N LYS A 27 -22.03 -18.07 5.00
CA LYS A 27 -22.61 -18.06 6.35
C LYS A 27 -23.79 -17.09 6.48
N THR A 28 -23.99 -16.19 5.52
CA THR A 28 -25.05 -15.17 5.59
C THR A 28 -26.45 -15.77 5.35
N PRO A 29 -27.51 -15.22 5.97
CA PRO A 29 -28.89 -15.63 5.69
C PRO A 29 -29.27 -15.52 4.21
N ARG A 30 -28.83 -14.44 3.54
CA ARG A 30 -29.02 -14.21 2.10
C ARG A 30 -28.43 -15.33 1.23
N PHE A 31 -27.32 -15.95 1.65
CA PHE A 31 -26.79 -17.09 0.91
C PHE A 31 -27.71 -18.31 1.01
N LYS A 32 -28.30 -18.57 2.17
CA LYS A 32 -29.27 -19.66 2.35
C LYS A 32 -30.52 -19.43 1.49
N GLU A 33 -31.00 -18.19 1.43
CA GLU A 33 -32.10 -17.78 0.53
C GLU A 33 -31.77 -18.08 -0.94
N LEU A 34 -30.56 -17.74 -1.41
CA LEU A 34 -30.13 -18.04 -2.78
C LEU A 34 -30.06 -19.53 -3.07
N VAL A 35 -29.63 -20.35 -2.11
CA VAL A 35 -29.63 -21.81 -2.24
C VAL A 35 -31.07 -22.33 -2.36
N ALA A 36 -31.99 -21.81 -1.56
CA ALA A 36 -33.41 -22.18 -1.63
C ALA A 36 -34.02 -21.81 -2.99
N LEU A 37 -33.79 -20.58 -3.48
CA LEU A 37 -34.25 -20.13 -4.80
C LEU A 37 -33.69 -20.99 -5.94
N LEU A 38 -32.39 -21.35 -5.88
CA LEU A 38 -31.77 -22.23 -6.86
C LEU A 38 -32.36 -23.63 -6.84
N ASN A 39 -32.61 -24.18 -5.65
CA ASN A 39 -33.15 -25.53 -5.49
C ASN A 39 -34.64 -25.63 -5.88
N ALA A 40 -35.40 -24.55 -5.69
CA ALA A 40 -36.82 -24.48 -6.05
C ALA A 40 -37.07 -24.35 -7.56
N SER A 41 -36.07 -23.96 -8.36
CA SER A 41 -36.25 -23.64 -9.78
C SER A 41 -35.44 -24.54 -10.71
N ALA A 42 -36.13 -25.44 -11.43
CA ALA A 42 -35.52 -26.30 -12.44
C ALA A 42 -34.87 -25.48 -13.58
N ALA A 43 -35.43 -24.31 -13.91
CA ALA A 43 -34.86 -23.41 -14.92
C ALA A 43 -33.49 -22.88 -14.48
N LEU A 44 -33.32 -22.46 -13.22
CA LEU A 44 -32.03 -22.02 -12.69
C LEU A 44 -31.00 -23.14 -12.62
N GLN A 45 -31.41 -24.36 -12.25
CA GLN A 45 -30.51 -25.52 -12.19
C GLN A 45 -29.94 -25.90 -13.56
N ARG A 46 -30.78 -25.80 -14.60
CA ARG A 46 -30.40 -26.09 -15.99
C ARG A 46 -29.64 -24.94 -16.64
N ALA A 47 -29.78 -23.71 -16.15
CA ALA A 47 -29.10 -22.55 -16.70
C ALA A 47 -27.57 -22.77 -16.76
N ARG A 48 -26.99 -22.39 -17.90
CA ARG A 48 -25.55 -22.45 -18.16
C ARG A 48 -25.07 -21.07 -18.55
N LEU A 49 -24.11 -20.57 -17.79
CA LEU A 49 -23.48 -19.28 -18.02
C LEU A 49 -22.30 -19.44 -18.96
N GLU A 50 -22.33 -18.66 -20.03
CA GLU A 50 -21.14 -18.40 -20.82
C GLU A 50 -20.04 -17.74 -19.97
N PRO A 51 -18.75 -17.89 -20.34
CA PRO A 51 -17.65 -17.33 -19.56
C PRO A 51 -17.77 -15.83 -19.30
N ARG A 52 -18.32 -15.06 -20.24
CA ARG A 52 -18.51 -13.61 -20.08
C ARG A 52 -19.60 -13.29 -19.06
N ALA A 53 -20.77 -13.94 -19.16
CA ALA A 53 -21.86 -13.81 -18.20
C ALA A 53 -21.40 -14.22 -16.79
N TYR A 54 -20.69 -15.34 -16.69
CA TYR A 54 -20.12 -15.82 -15.44
C TYR A 54 -19.18 -14.78 -14.80
N ARG A 55 -18.26 -14.19 -15.58
CA ARG A 55 -17.35 -13.14 -15.07
C ARG A 55 -18.10 -11.88 -14.61
N LEU A 56 -19.17 -11.49 -15.32
CA LEU A 56 -19.97 -10.32 -14.98
C LEU A 56 -20.77 -10.49 -13.68
N LEU A 57 -21.21 -11.72 -13.38
CA LEU A 57 -21.88 -12.05 -12.11
C LEU A 57 -20.88 -12.32 -10.99
N ALA A 58 -19.79 -13.04 -11.28
CA ALA A 58 -18.79 -13.39 -10.28
C ALA A 58 -18.07 -12.15 -9.73
N ALA A 59 -17.78 -11.17 -10.60
CA ALA A 59 -17.32 -9.86 -10.18
C ALA A 59 -18.54 -8.94 -9.91
N PRO A 60 -18.56 -8.13 -8.84
CA PRO A 60 -19.63 -7.16 -8.57
C PRO A 60 -19.55 -5.96 -9.55
N ARG A 61 -19.73 -6.24 -10.85
CA ARG A 61 -19.64 -5.29 -11.97
C ARG A 61 -21.00 -5.00 -12.59
N LEU A 62 -21.89 -5.98 -12.60
CA LEU A 62 -23.26 -5.80 -13.10
C LEU A 62 -24.06 -4.95 -12.11
N LYS A 63 -24.51 -3.78 -12.54
CA LYS A 63 -25.42 -2.93 -11.75
C LYS A 63 -26.85 -3.51 -11.78
N PRO A 64 -27.64 -3.37 -10.71
CA PRO A 64 -29.03 -3.84 -10.68
C PRO A 64 -29.87 -3.29 -11.84
N GLU A 65 -29.67 -2.02 -12.23
CA GLU A 65 -30.42 -1.40 -13.34
C GLU A 65 -30.23 -2.14 -14.68
N ASN A 66 -29.08 -2.80 -14.87
CA ASN A 66 -28.73 -3.48 -16.11
C ASN A 66 -29.19 -4.95 -16.17
N LEU A 67 -29.92 -5.42 -15.14
CA LEU A 67 -30.29 -6.82 -15.02
C LEU A 67 -31.26 -7.26 -16.13
N VAL A 68 -32.19 -6.38 -16.54
CA VAL A 68 -33.12 -6.66 -17.66
C VAL A 68 -32.37 -6.92 -18.96
N HIS A 69 -31.38 -6.07 -19.27
CA HIS A 69 -30.53 -6.27 -20.44
C HIS A 69 -29.68 -7.53 -20.32
N PHE A 70 -29.19 -7.83 -19.11
CA PHE A 70 -28.40 -9.03 -18.85
C PHE A 70 -29.20 -10.32 -19.10
N TYR A 71 -30.47 -10.37 -18.67
CA TYR A 71 -31.36 -11.49 -18.98
C TYR A 71 -31.51 -11.71 -20.48
N ARG A 72 -31.79 -10.63 -21.22
CA ARG A 72 -31.99 -10.69 -22.67
C ARG A 72 -30.71 -11.10 -23.41
N THR A 73 -29.57 -10.51 -23.04
CA THR A 73 -28.29 -10.76 -23.72
C THR A 73 -27.79 -12.19 -23.54
N TYR A 74 -28.03 -12.79 -22.38
CA TYR A 74 -27.54 -14.14 -22.05
C TYR A 74 -28.65 -15.20 -22.00
N SER A 75 -29.85 -14.86 -22.46
CA SER A 75 -31.03 -15.73 -22.47
C SER A 75 -31.27 -16.44 -21.13
N LEU A 76 -31.15 -15.71 -20.03
CA LEU A 76 -31.32 -16.23 -18.68
C LEU A 76 -32.77 -16.11 -18.20
N PRO A 77 -33.25 -17.05 -17.37
CA PRO A 77 -34.59 -16.94 -16.80
C PRO A 77 -34.71 -15.71 -15.90
N VAL A 78 -35.79 -14.95 -16.08
CA VAL A 78 -36.14 -13.86 -15.17
C VAL A 78 -36.55 -14.48 -13.83
N HIS A 79 -35.79 -14.19 -12.78
CA HIS A 79 -35.98 -14.83 -11.47
C HIS A 79 -35.33 -14.01 -10.35
N ASP A 80 -35.95 -14.02 -9.17
CA ASP A 80 -35.50 -13.35 -7.94
C ASP A 80 -34.10 -13.78 -7.47
N PHE A 81 -33.57 -14.89 -7.99
CA PHE A 81 -32.21 -15.32 -7.71
C PHE A 81 -31.18 -14.24 -8.08
N PHE A 82 -31.33 -13.60 -9.24
CA PHE A 82 -30.32 -12.65 -9.72
C PHE A 82 -30.33 -11.31 -8.97
N PRO A 83 -31.48 -10.67 -8.69
CA PRO A 83 -31.53 -9.49 -7.81
C PRO A 83 -30.88 -9.75 -6.45
N VAL A 84 -31.27 -10.84 -5.77
CA VAL A 84 -30.72 -11.21 -4.46
C VAL A 84 -29.22 -11.50 -4.55
N PHE A 85 -28.79 -12.17 -5.62
CA PHE A 85 -27.38 -12.49 -5.83
C PHE A 85 -26.55 -11.22 -6.03
N LEU A 86 -27.04 -10.27 -6.83
CA LEU A 86 -26.35 -9.00 -7.05
C LEU A 86 -26.31 -8.16 -5.78
N GLU A 87 -27.40 -8.06 -5.02
CA GLU A 87 -27.43 -7.35 -3.73
C GLU A 87 -26.35 -7.89 -2.78
N LEU A 88 -26.25 -9.22 -2.65
CA LEU A 88 -25.24 -9.87 -1.83
C LEU A 88 -23.81 -9.51 -2.28
N LYS A 89 -23.54 -9.56 -3.59
CA LYS A 89 -22.23 -9.22 -4.17
C LYS A 89 -21.87 -7.74 -3.99
N TRP A 90 -22.84 -6.83 -4.15
CA TRP A 90 -22.60 -5.41 -3.96
C TRP A 90 -22.38 -5.04 -2.49
N THR A 91 -23.10 -5.69 -1.58
CA THR A 91 -22.89 -5.53 -0.14
C THR A 91 -21.49 -5.98 0.27
N GLU A 92 -21.04 -7.13 -0.22
CA GLU A 92 -19.67 -7.61 -0.02
C GLU A 92 -18.61 -6.64 -0.55
N ARG A 93 -18.85 -6.11 -1.75
CA ARG A 93 -17.96 -5.13 -2.39
C ARG A 93 -17.83 -3.88 -1.53
N LYS A 94 -18.94 -3.29 -1.12
CA LYS A 94 -18.98 -2.11 -0.24
C LYS A 94 -18.24 -2.39 1.07
N ALA A 95 -18.49 -3.53 1.71
CA ALA A 95 -17.79 -3.91 2.93
C ALA A 95 -16.27 -4.06 2.72
N THR A 96 -15.85 -4.60 1.58
CA THR A 96 -14.43 -4.73 1.22
C THR A 96 -13.78 -3.38 0.95
N GLU A 97 -14.47 -2.48 0.24
CA GLU A 97 -14.02 -1.10 -0.01
C GLU A 97 -13.91 -0.32 1.31
N ALA A 98 -14.90 -0.43 2.19
CA ALA A 98 -14.86 0.17 3.52
C ALA A 98 -13.67 -0.32 4.36
N ARG A 99 -13.42 -1.63 4.42
CA ARG A 99 -12.23 -2.18 5.12
C ARG A 99 -10.92 -1.73 4.51
N ARG A 100 -10.88 -1.52 3.18
CA ARG A 100 -9.69 -0.98 2.50
C ARG A 100 -9.46 0.49 2.87
N ALA A 101 -10.51 1.29 2.90
CA ALA A 101 -10.47 2.68 3.33
C ALA A 101 -10.02 2.79 4.79
N GLU A 102 -10.68 2.07 5.71
CA GLU A 102 -10.31 2.04 7.13
C GLU A 102 -8.84 1.61 7.35
N ARG A 103 -8.36 0.64 6.57
CA ARG A 103 -6.94 0.25 6.61
C ARG A 103 -6.03 1.35 6.09
N ALA A 104 -6.40 2.03 5.01
CA ALA A 104 -5.64 3.14 4.45
C ALA A 104 -5.56 4.29 5.45
N ASP A 105 -6.67 4.65 6.09
CA ASP A 105 -6.76 5.69 7.11
C ASP A 105 -5.89 5.34 8.33
N TYR A 106 -5.97 4.09 8.81
CA TYR A 106 -5.11 3.60 9.89
C TYR A 106 -3.63 3.73 9.55
N ILE A 107 -3.25 3.31 8.33
CA ILE A 107 -1.86 3.40 7.86
C ILE A 107 -1.43 4.86 7.79
N ALA A 108 -2.24 5.74 7.20
CA ALA A 108 -1.93 7.15 7.07
C ALA A 108 -1.72 7.81 8.44
N ALA A 109 -2.65 7.58 9.38
CA ALA A 109 -2.54 8.09 10.75
C ALA A 109 -1.26 7.57 11.44
N ARG A 110 -0.93 6.29 11.27
CA ARG A 110 0.27 5.70 11.87
C ARG A 110 1.56 6.26 11.27
N MET A 111 1.57 6.50 9.96
CA MET A 111 2.70 7.10 9.25
C MET A 111 2.89 8.58 9.59
N GLN A 112 1.81 9.33 9.81
CA GLN A 112 1.86 10.71 10.29
C GLN A 112 2.40 10.80 11.73
N GLY A 113 2.17 9.78 12.54
CA GLY A 113 2.70 9.67 13.91
C GLY A 113 4.14 9.13 14.01
N LEU A 114 4.88 9.01 12.90
CA LEU A 114 6.28 8.65 12.94
C LEU A 114 7.12 9.72 13.64
N ALA A 115 8.26 9.31 14.19
CA ALA A 115 9.16 10.25 14.84
C ALA A 115 9.65 11.34 13.85
N PRO A 116 9.74 12.62 14.26
CA PRO A 116 10.04 13.73 13.35
C PRO A 116 11.30 13.55 12.50
N HIS A 117 12.32 12.92 13.08
CA HIS A 117 13.57 12.62 12.38
C HIS A 117 13.39 11.61 11.24
N ALA A 118 12.52 10.60 11.41
CA ALA A 118 12.22 9.65 10.34
C ALA A 118 11.43 10.34 9.22
N LEU A 119 10.44 11.16 9.57
CA LEU A 119 9.65 11.95 8.62
C LEU A 119 10.53 12.86 7.76
N SER A 120 11.47 13.61 8.35
CA SER A 120 12.33 14.52 7.59
C SER A 120 13.18 13.79 6.54
N MET A 121 13.62 12.56 6.83
CA MET A 121 14.39 11.76 5.87
C MET A 121 13.50 11.18 4.77
N LEU A 122 12.28 10.74 5.11
CA LEU A 122 11.31 10.26 4.12
C LEU A 122 10.91 11.37 3.15
N GLU A 123 10.66 12.58 3.64
CA GLU A 123 10.39 13.77 2.83
C GLU A 123 11.57 14.11 1.92
N TRP A 124 12.79 14.07 2.45
CA TRP A 124 14.00 14.29 1.66
C TRP A 124 14.16 13.24 0.56
N LEU A 125 14.00 11.95 0.87
CA LEU A 125 14.04 10.85 -0.10
C LEU A 125 12.98 11.02 -1.18
N ALA A 126 11.77 11.44 -0.80
CA ALA A 126 10.69 11.70 -1.74
C ALA A 126 11.02 12.83 -2.71
N ALA A 127 11.60 13.92 -2.21
CA ALA A 127 12.00 15.07 -3.01
C ALA A 127 13.17 14.75 -3.97
N VAL A 128 14.14 13.95 -3.52
CA VAL A 128 15.27 13.50 -4.35
C VAL A 128 14.80 12.59 -5.48
N GLU A 129 13.93 11.60 -5.18
CA GLU A 129 13.46 10.66 -6.20
C GLU A 129 12.49 11.29 -7.20
N ALA A 130 11.65 12.24 -6.78
CA ALA A 130 10.72 12.93 -7.67
C ALA A 130 11.41 13.60 -8.87
N GLN A 131 12.67 14.01 -8.71
CA GLN A 131 13.47 14.61 -9.78
C GLN A 131 14.02 13.59 -10.77
N ALA A 132 14.30 12.35 -10.32
CA ALA A 132 14.85 11.30 -11.20
C ALA A 132 13.77 10.42 -11.83
N ASN A 133 12.59 10.27 -11.21
CA ASN A 133 11.56 9.37 -11.71
C ASN A 133 10.14 9.85 -11.35
N PRO A 134 9.33 10.29 -12.34
CA PRO A 134 7.93 10.64 -12.11
C PRO A 134 7.01 9.41 -11.96
N GLY A 135 7.52 8.20 -12.18
CA GLY A 135 6.78 6.93 -12.06
C GLY A 135 6.59 6.45 -10.62
N MET A 136 6.76 5.15 -10.38
CA MET A 136 6.69 4.60 -9.01
C MET A 136 8.04 4.83 -8.30
N PRO A 137 8.11 5.68 -7.26
CA PRO A 137 9.35 5.92 -6.54
C PRO A 137 9.73 4.69 -5.70
N LEU A 138 11.02 4.37 -5.68
CA LEU A 138 11.59 3.29 -4.90
C LEU A 138 11.40 3.51 -3.39
N TRP A 139 11.28 4.76 -2.90
CA TRP A 139 11.10 4.99 -1.46
C TRP A 139 9.73 4.48 -1.00
N LYS A 140 8.67 4.68 -1.80
CA LYS A 140 7.32 4.17 -1.52
C LYS A 140 7.32 2.65 -1.41
N ALA A 141 8.04 1.96 -2.30
CA ALA A 141 8.08 0.50 -2.30
C ALA A 141 8.58 -0.11 -0.96
N ARG A 142 9.41 0.63 -0.20
CA ARG A 142 10.00 0.16 1.06
C ARG A 142 9.39 0.77 2.31
N PHE A 143 8.95 2.03 2.24
CA PHE A 143 8.46 2.79 3.41
C PHE A 143 6.97 3.07 3.39
N GLU A 144 6.24 2.72 2.32
CA GLU A 144 4.78 2.80 2.29
C GLU A 144 4.18 1.43 2.66
N PRO A 145 3.73 1.23 3.91
CA PRO A 145 3.24 -0.06 4.34
C PRO A 145 1.91 -0.39 3.64
N ARG A 146 1.73 -1.67 3.28
CA ARG A 146 0.48 -2.16 2.65
C ARG A 146 -0.48 -2.81 3.65
N SER A 147 -0.09 -2.89 4.92
CA SER A 147 -0.83 -3.56 6.00
C SER A 147 -0.72 -2.80 7.31
N LYS A 148 -1.70 -2.99 8.22
CA LYS A 148 -1.65 -2.43 9.58
C LYS A 148 -0.41 -2.90 10.35
N LYS A 149 -0.02 -4.18 10.17
CA LYS A 149 1.18 -4.77 10.76
C LYS A 149 2.46 -4.05 10.30
N GLY A 150 2.64 -3.85 9.00
CA GLY A 150 3.82 -3.16 8.47
C GLY A 150 3.91 -1.71 8.92
N ALA A 151 2.78 -1.01 9.04
CA ALA A 151 2.75 0.35 9.61
C ALA A 151 3.16 0.37 11.08
N ASN A 152 2.71 -0.62 11.87
CA ASN A 152 3.12 -0.75 13.26
C ASN A 152 4.61 -1.09 13.39
N GLU A 153 5.14 -1.98 12.54
CA GLU A 153 6.56 -2.33 12.51
C GLU A 153 7.42 -1.09 12.21
N LEU A 154 7.08 -0.30 11.19
CA LEU A 154 7.79 0.95 10.88
C LEU A 154 7.72 1.97 12.02
N ALA A 155 6.56 2.11 12.65
CA ALA A 155 6.38 3.07 13.74
C ALA A 155 7.02 2.63 15.06
N ALA A 156 7.37 1.35 15.21
CA ALA A 156 8.09 0.82 16.36
C ALA A 156 9.61 0.88 16.20
N GLN A 157 10.12 1.29 15.03
CA GLN A 157 11.56 1.38 14.79
C GLN A 157 12.17 2.48 15.66
N ASP A 158 13.29 2.16 16.31
CA ASP A 158 14.14 3.14 16.96
C ASP A 158 15.05 3.88 15.95
N ARG A 159 15.87 4.80 16.46
CA ARG A 159 16.80 5.60 15.64
C ARG A 159 17.78 4.73 14.86
N GLU A 160 18.34 3.71 15.48
CA GLU A 160 19.39 2.87 14.88
C GLU A 160 18.83 1.99 13.77
N ALA A 161 17.64 1.44 14.00
CA ALA A 161 16.90 0.69 13.00
C ALA A 161 16.50 1.60 11.82
N TRP A 162 16.04 2.84 12.07
CA TRP A 162 15.84 3.83 11.02
C TRP A 162 17.12 4.16 10.23
N ARG A 163 18.25 4.37 10.92
CA ARG A 163 19.55 4.62 10.29
C ARG A 163 19.94 3.48 9.35
N SER A 164 19.75 2.23 9.79
CA SER A 164 20.03 1.03 9.00
C SER A 164 19.12 0.93 7.77
N LEU A 165 17.81 1.20 7.94
CA LEU A 165 16.86 1.23 6.83
C LEU A 165 17.20 2.31 5.80
N PHE A 166 17.60 3.49 6.24
CA PHE A 166 18.00 4.59 5.37
C PHE A 166 19.32 4.31 4.66
N SER A 167 20.31 3.73 5.34
CA SER A 167 21.57 3.31 4.71
C SER A 167 21.32 2.34 3.56
N ALA A 168 20.57 1.26 3.80
CA ALA A 168 20.22 0.29 2.76
C ALA A 168 19.46 0.95 1.59
N LYS A 169 18.61 1.93 1.91
CA LYS A 169 17.87 2.68 0.89
C LYS A 169 18.77 3.56 0.03
N LEU A 170 19.71 4.28 0.63
CA LEU A 170 20.65 5.16 -0.10
C LEU A 170 21.52 4.35 -1.07
N THR A 171 21.97 3.16 -0.66
CA THR A 171 22.67 2.22 -1.55
C THR A 171 21.83 1.86 -2.77
N LEU A 172 20.55 1.48 -2.56
CA LEU A 172 19.63 1.17 -3.66
C LEU A 172 19.36 2.37 -4.56
N LEU A 173 19.23 3.56 -3.97
CA LEU A 173 18.97 4.80 -4.70
C LEU A 173 20.13 5.12 -5.65
N ARG A 174 21.37 5.06 -5.15
CA ARG A 174 22.60 5.28 -5.94
C ARG A 174 22.75 4.26 -7.07
N ALA A 175 22.47 2.98 -6.79
CA ALA A 175 22.54 1.93 -7.80
C ALA A 175 21.49 2.12 -8.91
N ARG A 176 20.29 2.61 -8.57
CA ARG A 176 19.21 2.83 -9.54
C ARG A 176 19.40 4.11 -10.36
N TYR A 177 19.91 5.17 -9.74
CA TYR A 177 20.03 6.50 -10.33
C TYR A 177 21.49 6.98 -10.32
N PRO A 178 22.38 6.34 -11.11
CA PRO A 178 23.81 6.67 -11.10
C PRO A 178 24.12 8.09 -11.61
N SER A 179 23.19 8.70 -12.35
CA SER A 179 23.32 10.09 -12.82
C SER A 179 23.02 11.14 -11.74
N GLN A 180 22.43 10.76 -10.60
CA GLN A 180 22.26 11.67 -9.48
C GLN A 180 23.58 11.82 -8.73
N ALA A 181 24.04 13.05 -8.56
CA ALA A 181 25.25 13.38 -7.81
C ALA A 181 25.01 13.36 -6.28
N LEU A 182 24.47 12.25 -5.77
CA LEU A 182 24.16 12.11 -4.35
C LEU A 182 25.43 12.14 -3.51
N PRO A 183 25.47 12.92 -2.41
CA PRO A 183 26.57 12.87 -1.45
C PRO A 183 26.78 11.46 -0.91
N PRO A 184 27.97 11.12 -0.39
CA PRO A 184 28.21 9.82 0.22
C PRO A 184 27.18 9.48 1.30
N ASP A 185 26.76 8.22 1.38
CA ASP A 185 25.68 7.78 2.27
C ASP A 185 25.96 8.16 3.73
N GLY A 186 27.23 8.02 4.17
CA GLY A 186 27.67 8.42 5.51
C GLY A 186 27.45 9.90 5.80
N LEU A 187 27.72 10.79 4.84
CA LEU A 187 27.49 12.23 4.98
C LEU A 187 25.99 12.52 5.16
N ILE A 188 25.15 11.91 4.32
CA ILE A 188 23.69 12.11 4.40
C ILE A 188 23.16 11.64 5.76
N LEU A 189 23.60 10.47 6.23
CA LEU A 189 23.18 9.92 7.51
C LEU A 189 23.71 10.74 8.70
N ASP A 190 24.89 11.34 8.60
CA ASP A 190 25.41 12.21 9.66
C ASP A 190 24.70 13.57 9.67
N CYS A 191 24.41 14.13 8.49
CA CYS A 191 23.52 15.30 8.34
C CYS A 191 22.12 15.03 8.93
N TRP A 192 21.60 13.82 8.73
CA TRP A 192 20.33 13.37 9.32
C TRP A 192 20.40 13.29 10.86
N GLU A 193 21.52 12.80 11.43
CA GLU A 193 21.69 12.77 12.89
C GLU A 193 21.58 14.17 13.50
N LEU A 194 22.13 15.18 12.82
CA LEU A 194 22.07 16.58 13.21
C LEU A 194 20.73 17.26 12.89
N GLY A 195 19.83 16.60 12.15
CA GLY A 195 18.57 17.19 11.67
C GLY A 195 18.77 18.26 10.60
N CYS A 196 19.85 18.17 9.82
CA CYS A 196 20.21 19.14 8.80
C CYS A 196 20.63 18.43 7.50
N LEU A 197 19.63 17.89 6.80
CA LEU A 197 19.83 17.15 5.54
C LEU A 197 20.34 18.04 4.40
N PRO A 198 21.05 17.47 3.40
CA PRO A 198 21.38 18.16 2.15
C PRO A 198 20.15 18.72 1.45
N ASP A 199 20.33 19.71 0.58
CA ASP A 199 19.23 20.19 -0.25
C ASP A 199 18.79 19.08 -1.23
N PRO A 200 17.53 18.66 -1.26
CA PRO A 200 17.10 17.55 -2.11
C PRO A 200 17.13 17.87 -3.61
N ARG A 201 17.09 19.16 -4.00
CA ARG A 201 17.13 19.63 -5.40
C ARG A 201 18.54 19.74 -5.92
N THR A 202 19.40 20.41 -5.16
CA THR A 202 20.80 20.60 -5.59
C THR A 202 21.70 19.45 -5.15
N GLN A 203 21.23 18.60 -4.22
CA GLN A 203 21.98 17.50 -3.60
C GLN A 203 23.25 17.98 -2.88
N ARG A 204 23.41 19.29 -2.68
CA ARG A 204 24.57 19.88 -2.02
C ARG A 204 24.44 19.71 -0.50
N PRO A 205 25.52 19.32 0.19
CA PRO A 205 25.57 19.37 1.64
C PRO A 205 25.27 20.78 2.17
N PRO A 206 24.71 20.91 3.39
CA PRO A 206 24.60 22.20 4.04
C PRO A 206 26.00 22.78 4.32
N ASP A 207 26.10 24.11 4.35
CA ASP A 207 27.36 24.77 4.70
C ASP A 207 27.77 24.53 6.18
N ALA A 208 29.04 24.80 6.47
CA ALA A 208 29.63 24.55 7.78
C ALA A 208 28.96 25.35 8.91
N GLU A 209 28.49 26.57 8.64
CA GLU A 209 27.83 27.40 9.64
C GLU A 209 26.48 26.80 10.04
N ARG A 210 25.68 26.39 9.05
CA ARG A 210 24.39 25.74 9.23
C ARG A 210 24.55 24.40 9.95
N LEU A 211 25.57 23.61 9.59
CA LEU A 211 25.88 22.36 10.29
C LEU A 211 26.28 22.59 11.75
N ARG A 212 27.14 23.59 12.05
CA ARG A 212 27.50 23.95 13.43
C ARG A 212 26.29 24.41 14.23
N LYS A 213 25.41 25.23 13.64
CA LYS A 213 24.17 25.67 14.29
C LYS A 213 23.25 24.49 14.60
N ALA A 214 23.07 23.57 13.65
CA ALA A 214 22.29 22.35 13.84
C ALA A 214 22.89 21.47 14.94
N TRP A 215 24.21 21.25 14.93
CA TRP A 215 24.91 20.53 15.98
C TRP A 215 24.72 21.16 17.36
N ARG A 216 24.93 22.47 17.52
CA ARG A 216 24.73 23.16 18.82
C ARG A 216 23.30 22.98 19.33
N SER A 217 22.31 23.13 18.44
CA SER A 217 20.90 22.94 18.80
C SER A 217 20.60 21.50 19.21
N ALA A 218 21.10 20.52 18.47
CA ALA A 218 20.89 19.09 18.76
C ALA A 218 21.62 18.68 20.04
N SER A 219 22.88 19.10 20.20
CA SER A 219 23.71 18.88 21.38
C SER A 219 23.04 19.42 22.65
N LYS A 220 22.56 20.68 22.63
CA LYS A 220 21.85 21.28 23.76
C LYS A 220 20.58 20.50 24.14
N ARG A 221 19.81 20.05 23.15
CA ARG A 221 18.55 19.31 23.38
C ARG A 221 18.79 17.93 23.98
N GLU A 222 19.84 17.24 23.56
CA GLU A 222 20.10 15.86 23.95
C GLU A 222 21.15 15.74 25.08
N HIS A 223 21.63 16.87 25.64
CA HIS A 223 22.68 16.86 26.67
C HIS A 223 22.22 16.13 27.95
N PRO A 224 23.01 15.20 28.51
CA PRO A 224 22.65 14.46 29.73
C PRO A 224 22.32 15.35 30.93
N ASP A 225 23.11 16.40 31.15
CA ASP A 225 22.90 17.36 32.25
C ASP A 225 21.56 18.12 32.13
N GLY A 226 20.99 18.20 30.92
CA GLY A 226 19.66 18.75 30.67
C GLY A 226 18.52 17.72 30.70
N GLY A 227 18.80 16.49 31.13
CA GLY A 227 17.86 15.36 31.07
C GLY A 227 17.72 14.72 29.69
N GLY A 228 18.62 15.05 28.75
CA GLY A 228 18.64 14.46 27.41
C GLY A 228 19.21 13.04 27.38
N ASP A 229 19.01 12.34 26.26
CA ASP A 229 19.46 10.96 26.09
C ASP A 229 20.99 10.87 25.83
N PRO A 230 21.79 10.26 26.73
CA PRO A 230 23.23 10.14 26.54
C PRO A 230 23.65 9.38 25.29
N ALA A 231 22.88 8.38 24.86
CA ALA A 231 23.19 7.66 23.62
C ALA A 231 23.01 8.56 22.40
N ARG A 232 21.97 9.39 22.40
CA ARG A 232 21.72 10.39 21.34
C ARG A 232 22.78 11.47 21.33
N PHE A 233 23.18 11.97 22.48
CA PHE A 233 24.27 12.93 22.60
C PHE A 233 25.57 12.40 21.98
N ARG A 234 25.95 11.16 22.30
CA ARG A 234 27.14 10.50 21.72
C ARG A 234 27.02 10.36 20.20
N ALA A 235 25.86 9.96 19.69
CA ALA A 235 25.65 9.83 18.25
C ALA A 235 25.81 11.19 17.52
N ILE A 236 25.30 12.27 18.10
CA ILE A 236 25.44 13.64 17.59
C ILE A 236 26.90 14.11 17.61
N ASP A 237 27.63 13.85 18.69
CA ASP A 237 29.06 14.20 18.79
C ASP A 237 29.91 13.42 17.77
N GLN A 238 29.60 12.14 17.56
CA GLN A 238 30.26 11.33 16.54
C GLN A 238 29.95 11.84 15.12
N ALA A 239 28.69 12.20 14.83
CA ALA A 239 28.32 12.80 13.56
C ALA A 239 29.07 14.12 13.33
N ARG A 240 29.18 14.97 14.35
CA ARG A 240 30.00 16.20 14.29
C ARG A 240 31.44 15.90 13.90
N LYS A 241 32.08 14.94 14.57
CA LYS A 241 33.48 14.55 14.31
C LYS A 241 33.68 14.06 12.87
N ARG A 242 32.77 13.22 12.36
CA ARG A 242 32.84 12.71 10.97
C ARG A 242 32.59 13.81 9.92
N LEU A 243 31.80 14.82 10.26
CA LEU A 243 31.56 15.99 9.41
C LEU A 243 32.68 17.05 9.50
N GLY A 244 33.66 16.89 10.40
CA GLY A 244 34.79 17.81 10.55
C GLY A 244 34.42 19.20 11.07
N LEU A 245 33.38 19.31 11.90
CA LEU A 245 32.83 20.60 12.40
C LEU A 245 33.54 21.16 13.63
#